data_AF-A0A9W3SGI2-F1
#
_entry.id   AF-A0A9W3SGI2-F1
#
_cell.length_a   1.000
_cell.length_b   1.000
_cell.length_c   1.000
_cell.angle_alpha   90.00
_cell.angle_beta   90.00
_cell.angle_gamma   90.00
#
_symmetry.space_group_name_H-M   'P 1'
#
loop_
_entity.id
_entity.type
_entity.pdbx_description
1 polymer ?
#
loop_
_entity_poly.entity_id
_entity_poly.type
_entity_poly.pdbx_seq_one_letter_code
_entity_poly.pdbx_strand_id
1 'polypeptide(L)'
;MDSLVIQGNVYVLSFIETISKKESIDLSQREFDIYKQFQKDIYTTYKQIRHICNPRACEKTTLETVKKSLREHWLEHYLNMSLTEAHIVIEYAELFFGLAIK
;
A
#
# COMPACT_ATOMS: atom_id res chain seq x y z
N MET A 1 -6.74 6.07 11.49
CA MET A 1 -7.37 4.75 11.19
C MET A 1 -6.43 3.71 11.76
N ASP A 2 -6.94 2.81 12.62
CA ASP A 2 -6.05 1.93 13.39
C ASP A 2 -5.65 0.66 12.63
N SER A 3 -6.41 0.33 11.58
CA SER A 3 -6.16 -0.82 10.73
C SER A 3 -6.40 -0.56 9.25
N LEU A 4 -5.73 -1.33 8.39
CA LEU A 4 -5.84 -1.31 6.94
C LEU A 4 -6.18 -2.72 6.44
N VAL A 5 -7.23 -2.84 5.62
CA VAL A 5 -7.63 -4.11 5.01
C VAL A 5 -7.20 -4.14 3.55
N ILE A 6 -6.26 -5.01 3.20
CA ILE A 6 -5.75 -5.15 1.84
C ILE A 6 -5.48 -6.62 1.51
N GLN A 7 -5.76 -7.03 0.28
CA GLN A 7 -5.55 -8.41 -0.20
C GLN A 7 -6.18 -9.49 0.71
N GLY A 8 -7.28 -9.16 1.41
CA GLY A 8 -7.94 -10.06 2.36
C GLY A 8 -7.30 -10.14 3.75
N ASN A 9 -6.23 -9.39 4.01
CA ASN A 9 -5.54 -9.31 5.29
C ASN A 9 -5.91 -8.03 6.05
N VAL A 10 -5.89 -8.10 7.38
CA VAL A 10 -6.10 -6.95 8.26
C VAL A 10 -4.78 -6.61 8.96
N TYR A 11 -4.31 -5.38 8.79
CA TYR A 11 -3.06 -4.90 9.39
C TYR A 11 -3.33 -3.82 10.39
N VAL A 12 -2.83 -3.97 11.62
CA VAL A 12 -2.83 -2.90 12.63
C VAL A 12 -1.63 -1.98 12.35
N LEU A 13 -1.89 -0.73 11.98
CA LEU A 13 -0.83 0.17 11.49
C LEU A 13 0.18 0.53 12.58
N SER A 14 -0.26 0.69 13.83
CA SER A 14 0.63 0.93 14.97
C SER A 14 1.59 -0.25 15.23
N PHE A 15 1.16 -1.48 14.93
CA PHE A 15 2.01 -2.66 15.02
C PHE A 15 3.07 -2.67 13.90
N ILE A 16 2.68 -2.34 12.67
CA ILE A 16 3.62 -2.20 11.55
C ILE A 16 4.66 -1.11 11.82
N GLU A 17 4.24 0.04 12.35
CA GLU A 17 5.16 1.13 12.75
C GLU A 17 6.10 0.72 13.88
N THR A 18 5.64 -0.14 14.79
CA THR A 18 6.48 -0.67 15.86
C THR A 18 7.54 -1.60 15.27
N ILE A 19 7.15 -2.49 14.36
CA ILE A 19 8.08 -3.41 13.67
C ILE A 19 9.11 -2.62 12.86
N SER A 20 8.70 -1.57 12.14
CA SER A 20 9.62 -0.80 11.28
C SER A 20 10.70 -0.04 12.06
N LYS A 21 10.49 0.22 13.36
CA LYS A 21 11.45 0.90 14.25
C LYS A 21 12.37 -0.06 15.00
N LYS A 22 12.10 -1.36 14.99
CA LYS A 22 12.96 -2.36 15.64
C LYS A 22 14.19 -2.64 14.77
N GLU A 23 15.30 -2.98 15.42
CA GLU A 23 16.45 -3.56 14.71
C GLU A 23 16.11 -4.98 14.24
N SER A 24 16.75 -5.41 13.14
CA SER A 24 16.48 -6.73 12.55
C SER A 24 16.74 -7.90 13.49
N ILE A 25 17.64 -7.71 14.46
CA ILE A 25 17.99 -8.70 15.50
C ILE A 25 16.90 -8.83 16.57
N ASP A 26 16.03 -7.83 16.73
CA ASP A 26 14.97 -7.78 17.74
C ASP A 26 13.61 -8.25 17.20
N LEU A 27 13.54 -8.56 15.90
CA LEU A 27 12.34 -9.06 15.25
C LEU A 27 12.25 -10.57 15.38
N SER A 28 11.15 -11.04 15.94
CA SER A 28 10.78 -12.46 15.84
C SER A 28 10.55 -12.82 14.37
N GLN A 29 10.78 -14.10 14.03
CA GLN A 29 10.50 -14.61 12.68
C GLN A 29 9.07 -14.27 12.22
N ARG A 30 8.10 -14.35 13.14
CA ARG A 30 6.70 -14.00 12.87
C ARG A 30 6.51 -12.53 12.52
N GLU A 31 7.15 -11.61 13.25
CA GLU A 31 7.08 -10.18 12.95
C GLU A 31 7.72 -9.86 11.60
N PHE A 32 8.84 -10.50 11.29
CA PHE A 32 9.49 -10.39 9.99
C PHE A 32 8.59 -10.87 8.85
N ASP A 33 7.94 -12.03 9.01
CA ASP A 33 7.02 -12.60 8.01
C ASP A 33 5.79 -11.70 7.80
N ILE A 34 5.22 -11.15 8.88
CA ILE A 34 4.11 -10.19 8.80
C ILE A 34 4.52 -8.93 8.04
N TYR A 35 5.67 -8.34 8.38
CA TYR A 35 6.15 -7.11 7.74
C TYR A 35 6.46 -7.33 6.25
N LYS A 36 7.08 -8.45 5.90
CA LYS A 36 7.34 -8.83 4.51
C LYS A 36 6.05 -9.06 3.71
N GLN A 37 5.07 -9.73 4.32
CA GLN A 37 3.75 -9.92 3.70
C GLN A 37 3.04 -8.58 3.50
N PHE A 38 3.09 -7.70 4.50
CA PHE A 38 2.55 -6.34 4.41
C PHE A 38 3.16 -5.56 3.24
N GLN A 39 4.49 -5.57 3.09
CA GLN A 39 5.15 -4.92 1.95
C GLN A 39 4.67 -5.45 0.58
N LYS A 40 4.50 -6.77 0.45
CA LYS A 40 4.02 -7.40 -0.77
C LYS A 40 2.58 -7.01 -1.09
N ASP A 41 1.73 -6.94 -0.07
CA ASP A 41 0.33 -6.59 -0.22
C ASP A 41 0.14 -5.10 -0.53
N ILE A 42 0.96 -4.24 0.06
CA ILE A 42 1.05 -2.81 -0.31
C ILE A 42 1.43 -2.67 -1.77
N TYR A 43 2.48 -3.37 -2.23
CA TYR A 43 2.90 -3.31 -3.64
C TYR A 43 1.82 -3.78 -4.60
N THR A 44 1.13 -4.88 -4.27
CA THR A 44 0.07 -5.45 -5.11
C THR A 44 -1.13 -4.51 -5.19
N THR A 45 -1.57 -4.00 -4.04
CA THR A 45 -2.69 -3.05 -3.94
C THR A 45 -2.38 -1.74 -4.65
N TYR A 46 -1.16 -1.21 -4.48
CA TYR A 46 -0.69 -0.03 -5.22
C TYR A 46 -0.79 -0.21 -6.73
N LYS A 47 -0.35 -1.37 -7.27
CA LYS A 47 -0.47 -1.65 -8.71
C LYS A 47 -1.92 -1.69 -9.18
N GLN A 48 -2.82 -2.23 -8.37
CA GLN A 48 -4.25 -2.26 -8.68
C GLN A 48 -4.83 -0.84 -8.70
N ILE A 49 -4.52 -0.01 -7.69
CA ILE A 49 -4.90 1.42 -7.65
C ILE A 49 -4.38 2.14 -8.90
N ARG A 50 -3.09 1.98 -9.23
CA ARG A 50 -2.49 2.58 -10.44
C ARG A 50 -3.24 2.15 -11.71
N HIS A 51 -3.58 0.87 -11.84
CA HIS A 51 -4.28 0.34 -13.01
C HIS A 51 -5.70 0.92 -13.14
N ILE A 52 -6.44 1.03 -12.05
CA ILE A 52 -7.80 1.61 -12.05
C ILE A 52 -7.75 3.11 -12.35
N CYS A 53 -6.82 3.83 -11.73
CA CYS A 53 -6.66 5.27 -11.92
C CYS A 53 -6.12 5.65 -13.31
N ASN A 54 -5.42 4.74 -13.99
CA ASN A 54 -4.95 4.96 -15.35
C ASN A 54 -4.87 3.64 -16.16
N PRO A 55 -6.02 3.15 -16.68
CA PRO A 55 -6.10 1.86 -17.38
C PRO A 55 -5.22 1.78 -18.64
N ARG A 56 -4.82 2.92 -19.20
CA ARG A 56 -4.00 3.03 -20.42
C ARG A 56 -2.50 3.15 -20.18
N ALA A 57 -2.04 3.27 -18.93
CA ALA A 57 -0.63 3.52 -18.64
C ALA A 57 0.07 2.33 -17.97
N CYS A 58 0.25 1.27 -18.75
CA CYS A 58 0.98 0.09 -18.28
C CYS A 58 2.45 0.36 -17.88
N GLU A 59 3.10 1.48 -18.23
CA GLU A 59 4.55 1.61 -17.95
C GLU A 59 5.09 3.02 -17.55
N LYS A 60 4.30 4.10 -17.48
CA LYS A 60 4.88 5.46 -17.25
C LYS A 60 4.07 6.43 -16.38
N THR A 61 3.36 5.96 -15.36
CA THR A 61 2.62 6.88 -14.46
C THR A 61 3.38 7.08 -13.15
N THR A 62 3.74 8.32 -12.86
CA THR A 62 4.36 8.70 -11.59
C THR A 62 3.35 8.61 -10.45
N LEU A 63 3.84 8.34 -9.25
CA LEU A 63 3.00 8.18 -8.08
C LEU A 63 2.23 9.48 -7.72
N GLU A 64 2.80 10.65 -8.02
CA GLU A 64 2.10 11.94 -7.89
C GLU A 64 0.87 12.04 -8.82
N THR A 65 0.96 11.48 -10.02
CA THR A 65 -0.15 11.46 -10.97
C THR A 65 -1.26 10.53 -10.48
N VAL A 66 -0.90 9.39 -9.90
CA VAL A 66 -1.85 8.46 -9.26
C VAL A 66 -2.61 9.15 -8.13
N LYS A 67 -1.91 9.88 -7.24
CA LYS A 67 -2.56 10.65 -6.17
C LYS A 67 -3.60 11.65 -6.70
N LYS A 68 -3.30 12.35 -7.81
CA LYS A 68 -4.19 13.36 -8.41
C LYS A 68 -5.40 12.76 -9.15
N SER A 69 -5.33 11.51 -9.61
CA SER A 69 -6.41 10.86 -10.38
C SER A 69 -7.29 9.92 -9.58
N LEU A 70 -7.06 9.78 -8.27
CA LEU A 70 -7.93 9.02 -7.37
C LEU A 70 -9.35 9.59 -7.42
N ARG A 71 -10.29 8.76 -7.84
CA ARG A 71 -11.73 9.05 -7.79
C ARG A 71 -12.38 7.98 -6.91
N GLU A 72 -12.97 8.43 -5.81
CA GLU A 72 -13.52 7.58 -4.75
C GLU A 72 -14.46 6.48 -5.27
N HIS A 73 -15.36 6.81 -6.19
CA HIS A 73 -16.30 5.82 -6.75
C HIS A 73 -15.61 4.64 -7.45
N TRP A 74 -14.42 4.82 -8.03
CA TRP A 74 -13.70 3.72 -8.70
C TRP A 74 -13.00 2.82 -7.68
N LEU A 75 -12.51 3.39 -6.58
CA LEU A 75 -11.88 2.62 -5.50
C LEU A 75 -12.90 1.76 -4.78
N GLU A 76 -14.07 2.32 -4.46
CA GLU A 76 -15.17 1.55 -3.86
C GLU A 76 -15.64 0.44 -4.80
N HIS A 77 -15.86 0.75 -6.08
CA HIS A 77 -16.43 -0.21 -7.02
C HIS A 77 -15.49 -1.37 -7.36
N TYR A 78 -14.19 -1.12 -7.49
CA TYR A 78 -13.23 -2.13 -7.96
C TYR A 78 -12.36 -2.73 -6.87
N LEU A 79 -12.14 -2.02 -5.76
CA LEU A 79 -11.27 -2.46 -4.66
C LEU A 79 -11.97 -2.55 -3.32
N ASN A 80 -13.24 -2.14 -3.22
CA ASN A 80 -13.97 -2.03 -1.95
C ASN A 80 -13.15 -1.24 -0.91
N MET A 81 -12.55 -0.13 -1.36
CA MET A 81 -11.57 0.66 -0.61
C MET A 81 -11.96 2.13 -0.61
N SER A 82 -11.82 2.78 0.55
CA SER A 82 -11.99 4.22 0.72
C SER A 82 -10.81 5.03 0.19
N LEU A 83 -11.03 6.32 -0.07
CA LEU A 83 -9.95 7.23 -0.47
C LEU A 83 -8.82 7.29 0.58
N THR A 84 -9.17 7.25 1.87
CA THR A 84 -8.20 7.24 2.97
C THR A 84 -7.30 6.01 2.95
N GLU A 85 -7.87 4.81 2.76
CA GLU A 85 -7.09 3.57 2.66
C GLU A 85 -6.17 3.59 1.43
N ALA A 86 -6.65 4.11 0.30
CA ALA A 86 -5.82 4.25 -0.90
C ALA A 86 -4.63 5.19 -0.68
N HIS A 87 -4.83 6.31 0.03
CA HIS A 87 -3.71 7.20 0.40
C HIS A 87 -2.70 6.50 1.30
N ILE A 88 -3.14 5.75 2.31
CA ILE A 88 -2.25 4.98 3.19
C ILE A 88 -1.42 3.98 2.38
N VAL A 89 -2.06 3.23 1.47
CA VAL A 89 -1.35 2.28 0.58
C VAL A 89 -0.27 3.00 -0.25
N ILE A 90 -0.59 4.17 -0.78
CA ILE A 90 0.35 4.95 -1.59
C ILE A 90 1.52 5.49 -0.74
N GLU A 91 1.26 5.99 0.47
CA GLU A 91 2.31 6.47 1.38
C GLU A 91 3.28 5.35 1.78
N TYR A 92 2.76 4.15 2.10
CA TYR A 92 3.62 3.00 2.36
C TYR A 92 4.36 2.51 1.11
N ALA A 93 3.76 2.61 -0.08
CA ALA A 93 4.45 2.30 -1.32
C ALA A 93 5.63 3.26 -1.59
N GLU A 94 5.45 4.56 -1.33
CA GLU A 94 6.55 5.55 -1.36
C GLU A 94 7.63 5.21 -0.33
N LEU A 95 7.24 4.89 0.90
CA LEU A 95 8.16 4.55 1.98
C LEU A 95 9.03 3.33 1.65
N PHE A 96 8.41 2.27 1.11
CA PHE A 96 9.09 0.99 0.87
C PHE A 96 9.86 0.95 -0.44
N PHE A 97 9.38 1.61 -1.49
CA PHE A 97 9.91 1.46 -2.85
C PHE A 97 10.42 2.78 -3.47
N GLY A 98 10.22 3.91 -2.79
CA GLY A 98 10.57 5.24 -3.29
C GLY A 98 9.77 5.67 -4.52
N LEU A 99 10.20 6.76 -5.16
CA LEU A 99 9.64 7.22 -6.44
C LEU A 99 9.92 6.27 -7.62
N ALA A 100 10.65 5.17 -7.39
CA ALA A 100 11.23 4.30 -8.41
C ALA A 100 10.37 3.06 -8.72
N ILE A 101 9.05 3.14 -8.55
CA ILE A 101 8.16 2.10 -9.08
C ILE A 101 8.07 2.31 -10.61
N LYS A 102 9.04 1.75 -11.35
CA LYS A 102 9.01 1.63 -12.81
C LYS A 102 7.86 0.70 -13.23
#